data_AF-A0A924V2S4-F1
#
_entry.id   AF-A0A924V2S4-F1
#
_cell.length_a   1.000
_cell.length_b   1.000
_cell.length_c   1.000
_cell.angle_alpha   90.00
_cell.angle_beta   90.00
_cell.angle_gamma   90.00
#
_symmetry.space_group_name_H-M   'P 1'
#
loop_
_entity.id
_entity.type
_entity.pdbx_description
1 polymer ?
#
loop_
_entity_poly.entity_id
_entity_poly.type
_entity_poly.pdbx_seq_one_letter_code
_entity_poly.pdbx_strand_id
1 'polypeptide(L)'
;MQTLKKTFSKNHLTLALLVTAGLSLSACNDNNNSTSTPTPAPSTTSTLTGTAATGKAFVGKVEAINKAGVKSAPVTIGADGKFTLVVPNGAPYLLHAISPSGDPLQDLYSYAAAAGNTNVTSLTTQAVLDANENKPLAALVNSWATATLNDAKIIASAKKVTANLQSIFTAKGLTDVTKINPFTYSFTAGSGVGLDGVMDQIKFNYNCSATACSYDVKNGESTFGWSATIDTSGITIDLKNVNSNGTPIATGSYTLEIVTTISGITTPVTIKNIPKPANKAEFCDDSSVKNAYSQTAGLTLKSCEFDGTKGRITAEISSPIGVIPYTIDYTYK
;
A
#
# COMPACT_ATOMS: atom_id res chain seq x y z
N MET A 1 -50.91 1.38 33.58
CA MET A 1 -51.58 2.39 32.72
C MET A 1 -50.87 2.44 31.37
N GLN A 2 -51.49 1.87 30.34
CA GLN A 2 -51.14 2.09 28.93
C GLN A 2 -52.46 2.08 28.13
N THR A 3 -52.58 2.99 27.18
CA THR A 3 -53.75 3.21 26.31
C THR A 3 -53.18 3.36 24.89
N LEU A 4 -53.48 2.46 23.93
CA LEU A 4 -54.62 2.53 22.99
C LEU A 4 -54.65 3.91 22.28
N LYS A 5 -54.57 4.08 20.94
CA LYS A 5 -54.91 3.30 19.72
C LYS A 5 -54.08 3.87 18.51
N LYS A 6 -54.12 3.45 17.23
CA LYS A 6 -54.98 2.57 16.39
C LYS A 6 -54.21 2.11 15.10
N THR A 7 -54.67 0.99 14.50
CA THR A 7 -54.79 0.58 13.05
C THR A 7 -54.32 1.49 11.89
N PHE A 8 -53.95 1.02 10.68
CA PHE A 8 -54.51 -0.05 9.78
C PHE A 8 -53.35 -0.80 9.03
N SER A 9 -53.30 -2.14 8.86
CA SER A 9 -54.11 -3.08 8.02
C SER A 9 -53.77 -3.01 6.51
N LYS A 10 -53.61 -4.10 5.72
CA LYS A 10 -53.64 -5.58 5.92
C LYS A 10 -53.09 -6.28 4.65
N ASN A 11 -52.50 -7.48 4.81
CA ASN A 11 -52.60 -8.71 3.97
C ASN A 11 -52.31 -8.63 2.43
N HIS A 12 -51.79 -9.65 1.74
CA HIS A 12 -52.17 -11.08 1.79
C HIS A 12 -51.04 -12.11 1.56
N LEU A 13 -51.24 -13.26 2.19
CA LEU A 13 -50.55 -14.56 2.06
C LEU A 13 -51.09 -15.31 0.81
N THR A 14 -50.31 -16.08 0.03
CA THR A 14 -50.14 -17.58 0.02
C THR A 14 -49.42 -17.92 -1.30
N LEU A 15 -48.42 -18.81 -1.45
CA LEU A 15 -48.12 -20.20 -1.05
C LEU A 15 -48.39 -21.25 -2.16
N ALA A 16 -47.30 -21.73 -2.79
CA ALA A 16 -47.04 -23.02 -3.49
C ALA A 16 -47.88 -23.48 -4.72
N LEU A 17 -47.21 -23.95 -5.80
CA LEU A 17 -47.22 -25.39 -6.20
C LEU A 17 -46.21 -25.78 -7.33
N LEU A 18 -46.08 -27.10 -7.49
CA LEU A 18 -45.26 -28.00 -8.33
C LEU A 18 -44.91 -27.67 -9.82
N VAL A 19 -43.67 -28.07 -10.16
CA VAL A 19 -43.24 -29.01 -11.25
C VAL A 19 -44.08 -29.12 -12.54
N THR A 20 -43.41 -28.93 -13.69
CA THR A 20 -43.52 -29.84 -14.86
C THR A 20 -42.34 -29.68 -15.82
N ALA A 21 -41.87 -30.79 -16.39
CA ALA A 21 -40.92 -30.80 -17.50
C ALA A 21 -41.66 -31.22 -18.78
N GLY A 22 -41.32 -30.61 -19.91
CA GLY A 22 -41.90 -30.94 -21.22
C GLY A 22 -40.93 -30.64 -22.35
N LEU A 23 -40.49 -31.69 -23.03
CA LEU A 23 -39.79 -31.61 -24.32
C LEU A 23 -40.82 -31.64 -25.45
N SER A 24 -40.78 -30.66 -26.35
CA SER A 24 -41.37 -30.78 -27.69
C SER A 24 -40.64 -29.89 -28.69
N LEU A 25 -40.85 -30.19 -29.98
CA LEU A 25 -39.88 -29.94 -31.05
C LEU A 25 -40.29 -28.77 -31.95
N SER A 26 -39.28 -28.10 -32.52
CA SER A 26 -39.30 -27.39 -33.81
C SER A 26 -40.44 -26.42 -34.16
N ALA A 27 -40.07 -25.14 -34.27
CA ALA A 27 -40.51 -24.30 -35.39
C ALA A 27 -39.37 -23.35 -35.78
N CYS A 28 -38.89 -23.44 -37.03
CA CYS A 28 -38.09 -22.37 -37.60
C CYS A 28 -39.06 -21.21 -37.90
N ASN A 29 -38.86 -20.07 -37.25
CA ASN A 29 -39.39 -18.81 -37.73
C ASN A 29 -38.24 -17.82 -37.88
N ASP A 30 -37.91 -17.53 -39.14
CA ASP A 30 -36.83 -16.64 -39.51
C ASP A 30 -37.19 -15.22 -39.08
N ASN A 31 -36.48 -14.67 -38.09
CA ASN A 31 -36.70 -13.31 -37.64
C ASN A 31 -35.38 -12.72 -37.12
N ASN A 32 -34.96 -11.67 -37.81
CA ASN A 32 -33.67 -11.01 -37.69
C ASN A 32 -33.50 -10.39 -36.29
N ASN A 33 -32.89 -11.13 -35.34
CA ASN A 33 -32.68 -10.67 -33.97
C ASN A 33 -31.18 -10.69 -33.63
N SER A 34 -30.64 -9.50 -33.34
CA SER A 34 -29.24 -9.35 -32.95
C SER A 34 -28.98 -10.10 -31.65
N THR A 35 -28.12 -11.11 -31.70
CA THR A 35 -27.59 -11.79 -30.51
C THR A 35 -26.66 -10.85 -29.78
N SER A 36 -27.23 -9.95 -28.98
CA SER A 36 -26.51 -9.27 -27.90
C SER A 36 -26.09 -10.33 -26.89
N THR A 37 -24.92 -10.93 -27.11
CA THR A 37 -24.17 -11.62 -26.06
C THR A 37 -24.17 -10.72 -24.82
N PRO A 38 -24.48 -11.24 -23.62
CA PRO A 38 -24.42 -10.42 -22.42
C PRO A 38 -22.99 -9.89 -22.29
N THR A 39 -22.81 -8.58 -22.45
CA THR A 39 -21.52 -7.92 -22.26
C THR A 39 -21.00 -8.33 -20.90
N PRO A 40 -19.83 -8.99 -20.79
CA PRO A 40 -19.30 -9.40 -19.50
C PRO A 40 -19.20 -8.16 -18.61
N ALA A 41 -19.74 -8.25 -17.39
CA ALA A 41 -19.69 -7.15 -16.45
C ALA A 41 -18.22 -6.68 -16.31
N PRO A 42 -17.95 -5.36 -16.36
CA PRO A 42 -16.59 -4.86 -16.41
C PRO A 42 -15.80 -5.39 -15.22
N SER A 43 -14.69 -6.09 -15.51
CA SER A 43 -13.80 -6.58 -14.47
C SER A 43 -13.31 -5.40 -13.65
N THR A 44 -13.66 -5.36 -12.37
CA THR A 44 -13.24 -4.24 -11.52
C THR A 44 -11.76 -4.42 -11.19
N THR A 45 -10.96 -3.45 -11.60
CA THR A 45 -9.49 -3.47 -11.45
C THR A 45 -9.02 -2.33 -10.56
N SER A 46 -7.84 -2.52 -9.98
CA SER A 46 -7.08 -1.52 -9.23
C SER A 46 -5.69 -1.35 -9.84
N THR A 47 -4.94 -0.35 -9.37
CA THR A 47 -3.54 -0.14 -9.75
C THR A 47 -2.61 -0.37 -8.56
N LEU A 48 -1.55 -1.14 -8.78
CA LEU A 48 -0.36 -1.17 -7.92
C LEU A 48 0.78 -0.41 -8.60
N THR A 49 1.55 0.34 -7.82
CA THR A 49 2.80 0.99 -8.27
C THR A 49 3.92 0.64 -7.31
N GLY A 50 5.17 0.83 -7.71
CA GLY A 50 6.28 0.57 -6.81
C GLY A 50 7.64 0.67 -7.47
N THR A 51 8.67 0.40 -6.67
CA THR A 51 10.04 0.18 -7.13
C THR A 51 10.46 -1.25 -6.82
N ALA A 52 10.94 -1.97 -7.83
CA ALA A 52 11.55 -3.28 -7.70
C ALA A 52 13.08 -3.16 -7.75
N ALA A 53 13.80 -3.61 -6.71
CA ALA A 53 15.23 -3.37 -6.58
C ALA A 53 15.97 -4.29 -5.59
N THR A 54 17.29 -4.45 -5.79
CA THR A 54 18.24 -5.11 -4.87
C THR A 54 19.42 -4.21 -4.48
N GLY A 55 19.21 -2.89 -4.52
CA GLY A 55 20.25 -1.83 -4.53
C GLY A 55 20.51 -1.28 -5.94
N LYS A 56 20.16 -2.05 -6.97
CA LYS A 56 19.93 -1.55 -8.34
C LYS A 56 18.52 -1.90 -8.78
N ALA A 57 18.04 -1.21 -9.82
CA ALA A 57 16.77 -1.53 -10.49
C ALA A 57 16.73 -3.02 -10.86
N PHE A 58 15.66 -3.72 -10.45
CA PHE A 58 15.50 -5.13 -10.77
C PHE A 58 15.13 -5.29 -12.24
N VAL A 59 15.96 -6.00 -13.00
CA VAL A 59 15.68 -6.32 -14.40
C VAL A 59 14.77 -7.54 -14.44
N GLY A 60 13.57 -7.39 -15.00
CA GLY A 60 12.59 -8.49 -15.07
C GLY A 60 11.19 -8.01 -15.37
N LYS A 61 10.20 -8.80 -14.95
CA LYS A 61 8.78 -8.44 -14.98
C LYS A 61 8.18 -8.56 -13.60
N VAL A 62 7.10 -7.82 -13.31
CA VAL A 62 6.31 -8.00 -12.07
C VAL A 62 4.88 -8.41 -12.39
N GLU A 63 4.39 -9.43 -11.69
CA GLU A 63 3.00 -9.82 -11.61
C GLU A 63 2.49 -9.67 -10.16
N ALA A 64 1.17 -9.71 -9.99
CA ALA A 64 0.54 -9.79 -8.69
C ALA A 64 -0.63 -10.77 -8.71
N ILE A 65 -0.84 -11.45 -7.58
CA ILE A 65 -1.94 -12.40 -7.38
C ILE A 65 -2.86 -11.85 -6.29
N ASN A 66 -4.15 -11.67 -6.61
CA ASN A 66 -5.17 -11.23 -5.64
C ASN A 66 -5.52 -12.38 -4.66
N LYS A 67 -6.25 -12.09 -3.58
CA LYS A 67 -6.57 -13.09 -2.54
C LYS A 67 -7.40 -14.28 -3.05
N ALA A 68 -8.08 -14.15 -4.18
CA ALA A 68 -8.80 -15.25 -4.84
C ALA A 68 -7.89 -16.12 -5.73
N GLY A 69 -6.59 -15.83 -5.84
CA GLY A 69 -5.64 -16.55 -6.69
C GLY A 69 -5.58 -16.06 -8.13
N VAL A 70 -6.29 -14.97 -8.47
CA VAL A 70 -6.30 -14.42 -9.84
C VAL A 70 -5.04 -13.60 -10.08
N LYS A 71 -4.26 -14.00 -11.08
CA LYS A 71 -3.07 -13.27 -11.53
C LYS A 71 -3.42 -12.08 -12.42
N SER A 72 -2.67 -11.00 -12.29
CA SER A 72 -2.58 -9.95 -13.31
C SER A 72 -1.69 -10.38 -14.48
N ALA A 73 -1.73 -9.63 -15.60
CA ALA A 73 -0.73 -9.78 -16.65
C ALA A 73 0.61 -9.20 -16.18
N PRO A 74 1.76 -9.87 -16.41
CA PRO A 74 3.07 -9.39 -15.97
C PRO A 74 3.51 -8.17 -16.79
N VAL A 75 3.95 -7.12 -16.10
CA VAL A 75 4.49 -5.89 -16.72
C VAL A 75 6.01 -5.86 -16.63
N THR A 76 6.68 -5.33 -17.67
CA THR A 76 8.14 -5.11 -17.63
C THR A 76 8.47 -4.01 -16.63
N ILE A 77 9.48 -4.26 -15.79
CA ILE A 77 9.99 -3.27 -14.83
C ILE A 77 10.85 -2.24 -15.58
N GLY A 78 10.69 -0.96 -15.26
CA GLY A 78 11.45 0.13 -15.87
C GLY A 78 12.94 0.09 -15.52
N ALA A 79 13.76 0.76 -16.34
CA ALA A 79 15.21 0.84 -16.08
C ALA A 79 15.58 1.59 -14.79
N ASP A 80 14.64 2.38 -14.24
CA ASP A 80 14.73 3.02 -12.93
C ASP A 80 14.16 2.16 -11.78
N GLY A 81 13.78 0.92 -12.08
CA GLY A 81 13.17 -0.04 -11.17
C GLY A 81 11.67 0.15 -10.97
N LYS A 82 11.04 1.18 -11.57
CA LYS A 82 9.62 1.44 -11.32
C LYS A 82 8.70 0.53 -12.12
N PHE A 83 7.51 0.30 -11.57
CA PHE A 83 6.43 -0.39 -12.26
C PHE A 83 5.06 0.23 -11.96
N THR A 84 4.13 0.03 -12.89
CA THR A 84 2.70 0.29 -12.75
C THR A 84 1.97 -0.94 -13.26
N LEU A 85 1.16 -1.56 -12.41
CA LEU A 85 0.51 -2.84 -12.66
C LEU A 85 -1.00 -2.72 -12.42
N VAL A 86 -1.80 -3.02 -13.45
CA VAL A 86 -3.25 -3.15 -13.31
C VAL A 86 -3.55 -4.54 -12.77
N VAL A 87 -4.28 -4.62 -11.65
CA VAL A 87 -4.62 -5.87 -10.96
C VAL A 87 -6.13 -6.08 -10.89
N PRO A 88 -6.62 -7.33 -10.98
CA PRO A 88 -7.98 -7.65 -10.59
C PRO A 88 -8.23 -7.27 -9.13
N ASN A 89 -9.37 -6.65 -8.81
CA ASN A 89 -9.71 -6.34 -7.42
C ASN A 89 -9.73 -7.59 -6.54
N GLY A 90 -9.36 -7.44 -5.26
CA GLY A 90 -9.41 -8.51 -4.27
C GLY A 90 -8.16 -8.57 -3.40
N ALA A 91 -7.84 -7.48 -2.72
CA ALA A 91 -6.72 -7.43 -1.77
C ALA A 91 -6.89 -8.47 -0.63
N PRO A 92 -5.80 -8.91 0.03
CA PRO A 92 -4.41 -8.55 -0.23
C PRO A 92 -3.82 -9.14 -1.52
N TYR A 93 -2.73 -8.54 -1.98
CA TYR A 93 -1.96 -8.94 -3.14
C TYR A 93 -0.60 -9.51 -2.72
N LEU A 94 -0.24 -10.67 -3.28
CA LEU A 94 1.14 -11.14 -3.35
C LEU A 94 1.76 -10.58 -4.63
N LEU A 95 2.88 -9.87 -4.54
CA LEU A 95 3.63 -9.40 -5.69
C LEU A 95 4.84 -10.30 -5.93
N HIS A 96 5.16 -10.51 -7.19
CA HIS A 96 6.22 -11.39 -7.65
C HIS A 96 6.96 -10.74 -8.81
N ALA A 97 8.21 -10.34 -8.58
CA ALA A 97 9.11 -9.85 -9.62
C ALA A 97 9.99 -11.01 -10.10
N ILE A 98 9.79 -11.39 -11.35
CA ILE A 98 10.35 -12.56 -12.01
C ILE A 98 11.65 -12.17 -12.71
N SER A 99 12.73 -12.84 -12.34
CA SER A 99 14.07 -12.72 -12.92
C SER A 99 14.10 -13.30 -14.34
N PRO A 100 14.79 -12.66 -15.30
CA PRO A 100 15.00 -13.21 -16.64
C PRO A 100 15.90 -14.46 -16.64
N SER A 101 16.56 -14.80 -15.52
CA SER A 101 17.36 -16.03 -15.41
C SER A 101 16.52 -17.30 -15.34
N GLY A 102 15.24 -17.21 -14.94
CA GLY A 102 14.39 -18.38 -14.66
C GLY A 102 14.74 -19.13 -13.36
N ASP A 103 15.65 -18.60 -12.54
CA ASP A 103 15.98 -19.13 -11.21
C ASP A 103 15.09 -18.48 -10.15
N PRO A 104 14.18 -19.22 -9.49
CA PRO A 104 13.27 -18.66 -8.49
C PRO A 104 13.97 -18.20 -7.20
N LEU A 105 15.25 -18.52 -6.99
CA LEU A 105 16.04 -17.93 -5.89
C LEU A 105 16.47 -16.49 -6.18
N GLN A 106 16.38 -16.06 -7.44
CA GLN A 106 16.67 -14.70 -7.91
C GLN A 106 15.40 -13.85 -8.10
N ASP A 107 14.23 -14.43 -7.91
CA ASP A 107 12.94 -13.71 -7.91
C ASP A 107 12.77 -12.92 -6.61
N LEU A 108 12.03 -11.81 -6.69
CA LEU A 108 11.69 -10.99 -5.52
C LEU A 108 10.19 -11.03 -5.22
N TYR A 109 9.86 -10.94 -3.94
CA TYR A 109 8.50 -11.08 -3.44
C TYR A 109 8.11 -9.89 -2.56
N SER A 110 6.84 -9.53 -2.58
CA SER A 110 6.28 -8.50 -1.71
C SER A 110 4.79 -8.71 -1.46
N TYR A 111 4.22 -7.86 -0.61
CA TYR A 111 2.84 -7.93 -0.15
C TYR A 111 2.22 -6.54 -0.18
N ALA A 112 0.93 -6.46 -0.49
CA ALA A 112 0.14 -5.25 -0.33
C ALA A 112 -1.22 -5.56 0.28
N ALA A 113 -1.54 -4.90 1.39
CA ALA A 113 -2.82 -5.04 2.07
C ALA A 113 -3.98 -4.36 1.31
N ALA A 114 -3.65 -3.47 0.36
CA ALA A 114 -4.58 -2.74 -0.50
C ALA A 114 -3.91 -2.43 -1.87
N ALA A 115 -4.64 -1.78 -2.77
CA ALA A 115 -4.06 -1.14 -3.95
C ALA A 115 -3.26 0.12 -3.55
N GLY A 116 -2.40 0.64 -4.45
CA GLY A 116 -1.52 1.78 -4.16
C GLY A 116 -0.04 1.46 -4.37
N ASN A 117 0.83 2.06 -3.56
CA ASN A 117 2.28 1.90 -3.68
C ASN A 117 2.83 0.76 -2.79
N THR A 118 3.62 -0.15 -3.36
CA THR A 118 4.38 -1.18 -2.65
C THR A 118 5.67 -1.53 -3.39
N ASN A 119 6.79 -1.60 -2.66
CA ASN A 119 8.09 -1.95 -3.20
C ASN A 119 8.27 -3.47 -3.34
N VAL A 120 9.10 -3.92 -4.27
CA VAL A 120 9.43 -5.35 -4.43
C VAL A 120 10.95 -5.52 -4.34
N THR A 121 11.44 -5.79 -3.15
CA THR A 121 12.87 -5.72 -2.81
C THR A 121 13.38 -6.98 -2.13
N SER A 122 14.70 -7.10 -1.95
CA SER A 122 15.29 -8.12 -1.06
C SER A 122 14.76 -8.01 0.38
N LEU A 123 14.48 -6.80 0.86
CA LEU A 123 13.94 -6.56 2.21
C LEU A 123 12.48 -7.02 2.34
N THR A 124 11.63 -6.76 1.34
CA THR A 124 10.25 -7.28 1.34
C THR A 124 10.24 -8.79 1.12
N THR A 125 11.15 -9.32 0.31
CA THR A 125 11.31 -10.77 0.09
C THR A 125 11.62 -11.48 1.41
N GLN A 126 12.57 -10.95 2.19
CA GLN A 126 12.87 -11.47 3.51
C GLN A 126 11.67 -11.42 4.48
N ALA A 127 10.92 -10.30 4.47
CA ALA A 127 9.72 -10.18 5.30
C ALA A 127 8.60 -11.15 4.88
N VAL A 128 8.40 -11.38 3.59
CA VAL A 128 7.43 -12.37 3.09
C VAL A 128 7.89 -13.79 3.41
N LEU A 129 9.20 -14.09 3.35
CA LEU A 129 9.74 -15.40 3.70
C LEU A 129 9.54 -15.75 5.18
N ASP A 130 9.88 -14.84 6.10
CA ASP A 130 9.65 -15.03 7.54
C ASP A 130 8.15 -15.12 7.87
N ALA A 131 7.30 -14.30 7.22
CA ALA A 131 5.84 -14.38 7.36
C ALA A 131 5.25 -15.69 6.81
N ASN A 132 5.92 -16.30 5.83
CA ASN A 132 5.60 -17.60 5.26
C ASN A 132 6.29 -18.76 6.01
N GLU A 133 6.76 -18.54 7.24
CA GLU A 133 7.38 -19.56 8.10
C GLU A 133 8.61 -20.22 7.43
N ASN A 134 9.36 -19.44 6.64
CA ASN A 134 10.49 -19.88 5.80
C ASN A 134 10.16 -20.95 4.76
N LYS A 135 8.89 -21.11 4.36
CA LYS A 135 8.52 -22.00 3.24
C LYS A 135 8.82 -21.35 1.88
N PRO A 136 9.19 -22.11 0.83
CA PRO A 136 9.56 -21.57 -0.48
C PRO A 136 8.50 -20.64 -1.09
N LEU A 137 8.92 -19.44 -1.49
CA LEU A 137 8.00 -18.41 -2.00
C LEU A 137 7.46 -18.71 -3.41
N ALA A 138 8.21 -19.45 -4.23
CA ALA A 138 7.69 -20.01 -5.49
C ALA A 138 6.49 -20.95 -5.26
N ALA A 139 6.46 -21.69 -4.14
CA ALA A 139 5.29 -22.50 -3.76
C ALA A 139 4.13 -21.62 -3.24
N LEU A 140 4.43 -20.51 -2.56
CA LEU A 140 3.42 -19.53 -2.13
C LEU A 140 2.67 -18.90 -3.31
N VAL A 141 3.36 -18.55 -4.40
CA VAL A 141 2.73 -18.04 -5.64
C VAL A 141 1.64 -18.98 -6.16
N ASN A 142 1.90 -20.29 -6.14
CA ASN A 142 0.97 -21.30 -6.63
C ASN A 142 -0.15 -21.67 -5.64
N SER A 143 0.00 -21.32 -4.36
CA SER A 143 -0.94 -21.65 -3.26
C SER A 143 -1.60 -20.42 -2.63
N TRP A 144 -1.44 -19.23 -3.22
CA TRP A 144 -1.79 -17.96 -2.60
C TRP A 144 -3.26 -17.84 -2.13
N ALA A 145 -4.19 -18.38 -2.93
CA ALA A 145 -5.62 -18.38 -2.60
C ALA A 145 -5.91 -19.08 -1.26
N THR A 146 -5.20 -20.17 -0.96
CA THR A 146 -5.35 -20.97 0.26
C THR A 146 -4.32 -20.63 1.34
N ALA A 147 -3.39 -19.70 1.08
CA ALA A 147 -2.34 -19.32 2.02
C ALA A 147 -2.91 -18.64 3.28
N THR A 148 -2.31 -18.97 4.44
CA THR A 148 -2.65 -18.43 5.76
C THR A 148 -1.90 -17.14 6.11
N LEU A 149 -1.03 -16.67 5.21
CA LEU A 149 -0.30 -15.41 5.31
C LEU A 149 -1.29 -14.23 5.24
N ASN A 150 -1.08 -13.22 6.09
CA ASN A 150 -1.99 -12.09 6.30
C ASN A 150 -1.24 -10.84 6.79
N ASP A 151 -1.96 -9.71 6.89
CA ASP A 151 -1.43 -8.41 7.36
C ASP A 151 -0.62 -8.54 8.66
N ALA A 152 -1.12 -9.28 9.66
CA ALA A 152 -0.47 -9.38 10.97
C ALA A 152 0.87 -10.13 10.91
N LYS A 153 0.94 -11.22 10.14
CA LYS A 153 2.19 -11.96 9.89
C LYS A 153 3.20 -11.09 9.14
N ILE A 154 2.76 -10.35 8.11
CA ILE A 154 3.65 -9.45 7.36
C ILE A 154 4.13 -8.28 8.22
N ILE A 155 3.26 -7.66 9.02
CA ILE A 155 3.64 -6.60 9.98
C ILE A 155 4.71 -7.11 10.95
N ALA A 156 4.50 -8.28 11.57
CA ALA A 156 5.46 -8.86 12.51
C ALA A 156 6.83 -9.10 11.86
N SER A 157 6.83 -9.64 10.64
CA SER A 157 8.06 -9.97 9.89
C SER A 157 8.77 -8.72 9.36
N ALA A 158 8.01 -7.72 8.91
CA ALA A 158 8.52 -6.40 8.54
C ALA A 158 9.20 -5.71 9.72
N LYS A 159 8.61 -5.79 10.92
CA LYS A 159 9.23 -5.26 12.14
C LYS A 159 10.57 -5.94 12.45
N LYS A 160 10.69 -7.27 12.27
CA LYS A 160 11.98 -7.96 12.43
C LYS A 160 13.03 -7.49 11.43
N VAL A 161 12.65 -7.26 10.16
CA VAL A 161 13.56 -6.70 9.15
C VAL A 161 14.02 -5.31 9.57
N THR A 162 13.11 -4.43 9.96
CA THR A 162 13.41 -3.08 10.44
C THR A 162 14.27 -3.10 11.71
N ALA A 163 14.00 -4.00 12.66
CA ALA A 163 14.77 -4.17 13.89
C ALA A 163 16.22 -4.61 13.64
N ASN A 164 16.42 -5.65 12.81
CA ASN A 164 17.76 -6.16 12.51
C ASN A 164 18.63 -5.11 11.79
N LEU A 165 18.02 -4.18 11.06
CA LEU A 165 18.73 -3.25 10.19
C LEU A 165 18.81 -1.81 10.71
N GLN A 166 18.33 -1.48 11.91
CA GLN A 166 18.31 -0.10 12.41
C GLN A 166 19.69 0.59 12.36
N SER A 167 20.76 -0.09 12.74
CA SER A 167 22.12 0.46 12.70
C SER A 167 22.59 0.74 11.26
N ILE A 168 22.23 -0.14 10.32
CA ILE A 168 22.54 0.01 8.89
C ILE A 168 21.68 1.12 8.27
N PHE A 169 20.41 1.24 8.68
CA PHE A 169 19.51 2.33 8.30
C PHE A 169 20.11 3.69 8.70
N THR A 170 20.52 3.85 9.95
CA THR A 170 21.21 5.07 10.43
C THR A 170 22.52 5.32 9.68
N ALA A 171 23.35 4.28 9.46
CA ALA A 171 24.60 4.39 8.71
C ALA A 171 24.40 4.80 7.23
N LYS A 172 23.19 4.61 6.68
CA LYS A 172 22.80 5.04 5.32
C LYS A 172 21.99 6.34 5.30
N GLY A 173 21.94 7.07 6.41
CA GLY A 173 21.30 8.38 6.50
C GLY A 173 19.78 8.34 6.67
N LEU A 174 19.19 7.21 7.05
CA LEU A 174 17.78 7.14 7.42
C LEU A 174 17.57 7.63 8.86
N THR A 175 16.67 8.61 9.01
CA THR A 175 16.12 9.05 10.30
C THR A 175 14.83 8.29 10.63
N ASP A 176 14.36 8.38 11.87
CA ASP A 176 13.15 7.68 12.35
C ASP A 176 13.14 6.18 12.02
N VAL A 177 14.26 5.49 12.28
CA VAL A 177 14.50 4.10 11.85
C VAL A 177 13.42 3.10 12.31
N THR A 178 12.71 3.39 13.40
CA THR A 178 11.58 2.60 13.91
C THR A 178 10.28 2.74 13.10
N LYS A 179 10.21 3.69 12.16
CA LYS A 179 9.06 3.91 11.25
C LYS A 179 9.38 3.51 9.80
N ILE A 180 10.57 2.98 9.52
CA ILE A 180 10.93 2.53 8.18
C ILE A 180 10.13 1.29 7.84
N ASN A 181 9.17 1.43 6.92
CA ASN A 181 8.43 0.33 6.33
C ASN A 181 9.10 -0.11 5.02
N PRO A 182 9.75 -1.29 4.94
CA PRO A 182 10.39 -1.75 3.71
C PRO A 182 9.41 -1.90 2.52
N PHE A 183 8.12 -2.09 2.80
CA PHE A 183 7.09 -2.21 1.78
C PHE A 183 6.72 -0.89 1.11
N THR A 184 6.82 0.27 1.78
CA THR A 184 6.28 1.53 1.24
C THR A 184 7.21 2.74 1.36
N TYR A 185 8.38 2.58 2.00
CA TYR A 185 9.35 3.65 2.14
C TYR A 185 9.92 4.09 0.78
N SER A 186 10.01 5.40 0.57
CA SER A 186 10.49 6.00 -0.68
C SER A 186 12.00 5.83 -0.88
N PHE A 187 12.42 5.36 -2.04
CA PHE A 187 13.83 5.34 -2.45
C PHE A 187 13.98 5.45 -3.97
N THR A 188 15.20 5.75 -4.42
CA THR A 188 15.59 5.69 -5.83
C THR A 188 16.58 4.54 -6.00
N ALA A 189 16.31 3.62 -6.91
CA ALA A 189 17.16 2.46 -7.14
C ALA A 189 18.51 2.88 -7.75
N GLY A 190 19.63 2.35 -7.23
CA GLY A 190 20.99 2.70 -7.69
C GLY A 190 21.50 4.07 -7.23
N SER A 191 20.90 4.65 -6.18
CA SER A 191 21.36 5.88 -5.53
C SER A 191 22.43 5.65 -4.45
N GLY A 192 22.58 4.43 -3.93
CA GLY A 192 23.61 4.06 -2.95
C GLY A 192 23.39 4.62 -1.53
N VAL A 193 22.27 5.32 -1.30
CA VAL A 193 21.92 6.00 -0.03
C VAL A 193 20.52 5.62 0.45
N GLY A 194 20.19 5.91 1.71
CA GLY A 194 18.90 5.54 2.29
C GLY A 194 18.63 4.03 2.20
N LEU A 195 17.38 3.65 1.92
CA LEU A 195 16.99 2.23 1.79
C LEU A 195 17.73 1.50 0.66
N ASP A 196 18.05 2.21 -0.42
CA ASP A 196 18.79 1.66 -1.56
C ASP A 196 20.23 1.29 -1.16
N GLY A 197 20.91 2.22 -0.49
CA GLY A 197 22.23 1.97 0.08
C GLY A 197 22.27 0.87 1.15
N VAL A 198 21.14 0.58 1.79
CA VAL A 198 21.00 -0.59 2.70
C VAL A 198 20.92 -1.88 1.88
N MET A 199 20.14 -1.91 0.80
CA MET A 199 20.06 -3.07 -0.09
C MET A 199 21.37 -3.33 -0.84
N ASP A 200 22.16 -2.30 -1.15
CA ASP A 200 23.52 -2.45 -1.66
C ASP A 200 24.44 -3.16 -0.66
N GLN A 201 24.32 -2.82 0.62
CA GLN A 201 25.18 -3.34 1.69
C GLN A 201 24.74 -4.71 2.22
N ILE A 202 23.42 -4.94 2.33
CA ILE A 202 22.83 -6.15 2.91
C ILE A 202 22.34 -7.07 1.80
N LYS A 203 22.97 -8.25 1.70
CA LYS A 203 22.58 -9.31 0.76
C LYS A 203 22.03 -10.51 1.52
N PHE A 204 21.00 -11.12 0.96
CA PHE A 204 20.41 -12.36 1.44
C PHE A 204 20.75 -13.46 0.44
N ASN A 205 21.25 -14.59 0.94
CA ASN A 205 21.60 -15.75 0.13
C ASN A 205 20.67 -16.89 0.52
N TYR A 206 19.66 -17.16 -0.32
CA TYR A 206 18.65 -18.18 -0.08
C TYR A 206 19.10 -19.57 -0.52
N ASN A 207 18.79 -20.59 0.28
CA ASN A 207 18.92 -22.00 -0.09
C ASN A 207 17.64 -22.73 0.29
N CYS A 208 16.90 -23.20 -0.72
CA CYS A 208 15.57 -23.77 -0.56
C CYS A 208 15.50 -25.25 -0.98
N SER A 209 14.90 -26.06 -0.11
CA SER A 209 14.33 -27.37 -0.44
C SER A 209 12.89 -27.22 -0.95
N ALA A 210 12.22 -28.33 -1.24
CA ALA A 210 10.80 -28.34 -1.62
C ALA A 210 9.84 -27.84 -0.51
N THR A 211 10.25 -27.87 0.77
CA THR A 211 9.36 -27.60 1.92
C THR A 211 9.84 -26.49 2.84
N ALA A 212 11.14 -26.18 2.85
CA ALA A 212 11.75 -25.15 3.69
C ALA A 212 12.94 -24.47 3.02
N CYS A 213 13.12 -23.19 3.31
CA CYS A 213 14.28 -22.39 2.97
C CYS A 213 15.12 -22.06 4.21
N SER A 214 16.41 -21.93 3.98
CA SER A 214 17.38 -21.30 4.86
C SER A 214 17.94 -20.06 4.17
N TYR A 215 18.55 -19.16 4.94
CA TYR A 215 19.21 -17.98 4.38
C TYR A 215 20.42 -17.59 5.23
N ASP A 216 21.47 -17.18 4.54
CA ASP A 216 22.57 -16.42 5.13
C ASP A 216 22.37 -14.93 4.82
N VAL A 217 22.74 -14.06 5.78
CA VAL A 217 22.75 -12.61 5.58
C VAL A 217 24.19 -12.12 5.56
N LYS A 218 24.51 -11.29 4.57
CA LYS A 218 25.82 -10.67 4.38
C LYS A 218 25.74 -9.16 4.52
N ASN A 219 26.77 -8.57 5.12
CA ASN A 219 27.02 -7.13 5.20
C ASN A 219 28.36 -6.87 4.51
N GLY A 220 28.29 -6.47 3.24
CA GLY A 220 29.44 -6.62 2.32
C GLY A 220 29.82 -8.10 2.20
N GLU A 221 31.08 -8.43 2.47
CA GLU A 221 31.59 -9.81 2.42
C GLU A 221 31.38 -10.58 3.76
N SER A 222 31.25 -9.84 4.86
CA SER A 222 31.12 -10.36 6.22
C SER A 222 29.75 -10.98 6.48
N THR A 223 29.70 -12.08 7.24
CA THR A 223 28.44 -12.64 7.74
C THR A 223 27.80 -11.66 8.73
N PHE A 224 26.50 -11.42 8.55
CA PHE A 224 25.69 -10.54 9.38
C PHE A 224 24.82 -11.35 10.33
N GLY A 225 24.86 -11.03 11.62
CA GLY A 225 24.07 -11.72 12.64
C GLY A 225 22.59 -11.33 12.56
N TRP A 226 21.79 -12.15 11.86
CA TRP A 226 20.34 -11.96 11.78
C TRP A 226 19.62 -12.69 12.92
N SER A 227 18.81 -11.97 13.68
CA SER A 227 18.02 -12.52 14.79
C SER A 227 16.53 -12.61 14.44
N ALA A 228 16.01 -13.85 14.42
CA ALA A 228 14.59 -14.13 14.23
C ALA A 228 13.73 -13.77 15.46
N THR A 229 14.34 -13.59 16.63
CA THR A 229 13.71 -13.28 17.92
C THR A 229 14.12 -11.91 18.46
N ILE A 230 14.50 -10.99 17.56
CA ILE A 230 14.87 -9.62 17.92
C ILE A 230 13.69 -8.86 18.54
N ASP A 231 13.98 -7.93 19.44
CA ASP A 231 12.95 -7.02 19.95
C ASP A 231 12.42 -6.12 18.82
N THR A 232 11.09 -5.99 18.78
CA THR A 232 10.34 -5.20 17.79
C THR A 232 9.48 -4.12 18.45
N SER A 233 9.66 -3.93 19.76
CA SER A 233 9.00 -2.88 20.55
C SER A 233 9.31 -1.49 19.99
N GLY A 234 8.30 -0.62 19.95
CA GLY A 234 8.42 0.73 19.39
C GLY A 234 8.51 0.82 17.85
N ILE A 235 8.62 -0.29 17.12
CA ILE A 235 8.60 -0.30 15.65
C ILE A 235 7.16 -0.28 15.14
N THR A 236 6.88 0.61 14.18
CA THR A 236 5.56 0.77 13.56
C THR A 236 5.63 0.50 12.06
N ILE A 237 4.74 -0.35 11.57
CA ILE A 237 4.58 -0.70 10.16
C ILE A 237 3.11 -0.56 9.81
N ASP A 238 2.78 0.27 8.82
CA ASP A 238 1.46 0.30 8.19
C ASP A 238 1.56 -0.18 6.73
N LEU A 239 0.84 -1.27 6.43
CA LEU A 239 0.81 -1.88 5.09
C LEU A 239 -0.27 -1.30 4.18
N LYS A 240 -1.20 -0.52 4.72
CA LYS A 240 -2.35 -0.02 3.95
C LYS A 240 -2.09 1.33 3.31
N ASN A 241 -0.96 1.98 3.65
CA ASN A 241 -0.71 3.40 3.40
C ASN A 241 -1.95 4.20 3.77
N VAL A 242 -2.44 4.05 4.99
CA VAL A 242 -3.60 4.77 5.49
C VAL A 242 -3.17 5.81 6.51
N ASN A 243 -3.89 6.93 6.57
CA ASN A 243 -3.76 7.85 7.68
C ASN A 243 -4.25 7.17 8.98
N SER A 244 -4.04 7.82 10.12
CA SER A 244 -4.47 7.31 11.45
C SER A 244 -5.96 6.97 11.55
N ASN A 245 -6.78 7.41 10.59
CA ASN A 245 -8.23 7.19 10.52
C ASN A 245 -8.61 6.08 9.52
N GLY A 246 -7.64 5.35 8.95
CA GLY A 246 -7.89 4.26 7.99
C GLY A 246 -8.21 4.71 6.57
N THR A 247 -8.09 6.01 6.25
CA THR A 247 -8.28 6.51 4.87
C THR A 247 -6.99 6.30 4.07
N PRO A 248 -7.03 5.71 2.86
CA PRO A 248 -5.85 5.59 2.01
C PRO A 248 -5.19 6.94 1.77
N ILE A 249 -3.93 7.06 2.19
CA ILE A 249 -3.01 8.10 1.75
C ILE A 249 -2.80 7.85 0.26
N ALA A 250 -3.40 8.71 -0.56
CA ALA A 250 -3.16 8.67 -1.98
C ALA A 250 -1.65 8.79 -2.23
N THR A 251 -1.14 8.08 -3.23
CA THR A 251 0.31 7.95 -3.50
C THR A 251 0.69 8.75 -4.73
N GLY A 252 1.80 9.50 -4.66
CA GLY A 252 2.28 10.30 -5.77
C GLY A 252 3.79 10.49 -5.78
N SER A 253 4.27 11.31 -6.72
CA SER A 253 5.70 11.49 -6.97
C SER A 253 6.36 12.64 -6.20
N TYR A 254 5.59 13.41 -5.42
CA TYR A 254 6.08 14.65 -4.82
C TYR A 254 6.52 14.46 -3.37
N THR A 255 7.50 15.27 -2.97
CA THR A 255 7.84 15.52 -1.56
C THR A 255 7.11 16.76 -1.09
N LEU A 256 6.23 16.60 -0.12
CA LEU A 256 5.52 17.68 0.53
C LEU A 256 6.31 18.18 1.75
N GLU A 257 6.78 19.41 1.69
CA GLU A 257 7.28 20.16 2.85
C GLU A 257 6.14 20.98 3.46
N ILE A 258 5.99 20.90 4.78
CA ILE A 258 4.97 21.62 5.56
C ILE A 258 5.70 22.46 6.60
N VAL A 259 5.47 23.78 6.61
CA VAL A 259 6.03 24.70 7.61
C VAL A 259 4.89 25.34 8.38
N THR A 260 4.69 24.90 9.62
CA THR A 260 3.72 25.51 10.53
C THR A 260 4.38 26.66 11.26
N THR A 261 3.75 27.84 11.23
CA THR A 261 4.19 29.07 11.89
C THR A 261 3.16 29.50 12.94
N ILE A 262 3.59 29.64 14.19
CA ILE A 262 2.75 30.11 15.31
C ILE A 262 3.49 31.24 16.01
N SER A 263 2.93 32.45 16.05
CA SER A 263 3.58 33.64 16.63
C SER A 263 5.02 33.87 16.14
N GLY A 264 5.32 33.53 14.89
CA GLY A 264 6.67 33.64 14.30
C GLY A 264 7.62 32.45 14.56
N ILE A 265 7.23 31.47 15.37
CA ILE A 265 7.99 30.22 15.56
C ILE A 265 7.61 29.24 14.45
N THR A 266 8.59 28.74 13.69
CA THR A 266 8.38 27.82 12.56
C THR A 266 8.79 26.38 12.89
N THR A 267 7.96 25.41 12.54
CA THR A 267 8.24 23.97 12.65
C THR A 267 8.10 23.30 11.28
N PRO A 268 9.20 22.86 10.64
CA PRO A 268 9.15 22.15 9.37
C PRO A 268 8.89 20.64 9.55
N VAL A 269 8.10 20.07 8.64
CA VAL A 269 7.85 18.63 8.49
C VAL A 269 8.00 18.28 7.02
N THR A 270 8.53 17.09 6.69
CA THR A 270 8.66 16.62 5.30
C THR A 270 8.03 15.25 5.14
N ILE A 271 7.15 15.12 4.16
CA ILE A 271 6.42 13.88 3.83
C ILE A 271 6.73 13.54 2.37
N LYS A 272 7.18 12.32 2.09
CA LYS A 272 7.52 11.86 0.73
C LYS A 272 6.38 11.04 0.12
N ASN A 273 6.41 10.88 -1.19
CA ASN A 273 5.46 10.07 -1.99
C ASN A 273 4.00 10.55 -1.95
N ILE A 274 3.77 11.86 -1.81
CA ILE A 274 2.43 12.45 -1.76
C ILE A 274 2.01 12.91 -3.18
N PRO A 275 0.75 12.69 -3.60
CA PRO A 275 0.21 13.26 -4.81
C PRO A 275 -0.04 14.74 -4.60
N LYS A 276 0.33 15.53 -5.61
CA LYS A 276 0.07 16.95 -5.62
C LYS A 276 -1.37 17.19 -6.08
N PRO A 277 -2.19 17.96 -5.34
CA PRO A 277 -3.52 18.36 -5.79
C PRO A 277 -3.45 19.03 -7.17
N ALA A 278 -4.41 18.75 -8.05
CA ALA A 278 -4.46 19.36 -9.37
C ALA A 278 -4.90 20.83 -9.33
N ASN A 279 -5.63 21.24 -8.29
CA ASN A 279 -6.21 22.57 -8.17
C ASN A 279 -6.51 22.97 -6.71
N LYS A 280 -6.92 24.23 -6.52
CA LYS A 280 -7.23 24.82 -5.20
C LYS A 280 -8.38 24.14 -4.47
N ALA A 281 -9.42 23.69 -5.17
CA ALA A 281 -10.53 22.99 -4.52
C ALA A 281 -10.05 21.67 -3.93
N GLU A 282 -9.32 20.86 -4.71
CA GLU A 282 -8.76 19.58 -4.23
C GLU A 282 -7.81 19.76 -3.02
N PHE A 283 -6.98 20.80 -3.00
CA PHE A 283 -6.12 21.10 -1.85
C PHE A 283 -6.92 21.57 -0.61
N CYS A 284 -7.83 22.54 -0.77
CA CYS A 284 -8.56 23.13 0.36
C CYS A 284 -9.69 22.25 0.87
N ASP A 285 -10.24 21.36 0.03
CA ASP A 285 -11.29 20.43 0.42
C ASP A 285 -10.77 19.12 1.03
N ASP A 286 -9.46 18.84 0.94
CA ASP A 286 -8.84 17.65 1.50
C ASP A 286 -9.13 17.49 3.01
N SER A 287 -9.46 16.26 3.39
CA SER A 287 -9.84 15.93 4.76
C SER A 287 -8.68 16.06 5.75
N SER A 288 -7.45 15.82 5.32
CA SER A 288 -6.22 15.93 6.14
C SER A 288 -5.91 17.40 6.40
N VAL A 289 -6.00 18.24 5.37
CA VAL A 289 -5.94 19.71 5.45
C VAL A 289 -7.01 20.23 6.41
N LYS A 290 -8.27 19.83 6.25
CA LYS A 290 -9.37 20.20 7.15
C LYS A 290 -9.14 19.76 8.60
N ASN A 291 -8.66 18.54 8.80
CA ASN A 291 -8.42 17.97 10.13
C ASN A 291 -7.21 18.57 10.86
N ALA A 292 -6.27 19.17 10.14
CA ALA A 292 -5.14 19.87 10.74
C ALA A 292 -5.57 21.14 11.51
N TYR A 293 -6.66 21.79 11.07
CA TYR A 293 -7.16 23.01 11.71
C TYR A 293 -8.47 22.81 12.49
N SER A 294 -9.33 21.86 12.13
CA SER A 294 -10.61 21.62 12.83
C SER A 294 -10.46 21.06 14.25
N GLN A 295 -9.33 20.43 14.57
CA GLN A 295 -9.06 19.84 15.89
C GLN A 295 -8.42 20.82 16.89
N THR A 296 -8.06 22.03 16.47
CA THR A 296 -7.47 23.05 17.36
C THR A 296 -8.56 23.95 17.92
N ALA A 297 -8.85 23.83 19.22
CA ALA A 297 -9.87 24.67 19.88
C ALA A 297 -9.53 26.17 19.75
N GLY A 298 -10.54 26.98 19.37
CA GLY A 298 -10.38 28.42 19.18
C GLY A 298 -9.78 28.84 17.84
N LEU A 299 -9.40 27.92 16.95
CA LEU A 299 -8.84 28.23 15.64
C LEU A 299 -9.93 28.62 14.63
N THR A 300 -9.80 29.80 14.04
CA THR A 300 -10.66 30.34 12.98
C THR A 300 -9.87 30.42 11.67
N LEU A 301 -10.30 29.66 10.65
CA LEU A 301 -9.72 29.72 9.30
C LEU A 301 -10.00 31.09 8.66
N LYS A 302 -8.99 31.71 8.04
CA LYS A 302 -9.11 32.98 7.30
C LYS A 302 -9.00 32.79 5.80
N SER A 303 -8.02 32.00 5.36
CA SER A 303 -7.83 31.70 3.94
C SER A 303 -7.19 30.32 3.74
N CYS A 304 -7.52 29.73 2.61
CA CYS A 304 -6.80 28.61 2.03
C CYS A 304 -6.52 28.94 0.56
N GLU A 305 -5.26 28.87 0.16
CA GLU A 305 -4.77 29.19 -1.18
C GLU A 305 -3.91 28.04 -1.71
N PHE A 306 -3.89 27.85 -3.04
CA PHE A 306 -3.00 26.90 -3.70
C PHE A 306 -2.75 27.33 -5.14
N ASP A 307 -1.47 27.40 -5.54
CA ASP A 307 -1.03 27.89 -6.86
C ASP A 307 -0.70 26.77 -7.87
N GLY A 308 -0.93 25.51 -7.50
CA GLY A 308 -0.53 24.34 -8.28
C GLY A 308 0.78 23.69 -7.84
N THR A 309 1.56 24.32 -6.94
CA THR A 309 2.83 23.78 -6.38
C THR A 309 3.01 24.13 -4.91
N LYS A 310 2.48 25.26 -4.44
CA LYS A 310 2.45 25.68 -3.04
C LYS A 310 1.02 25.89 -2.58
N GLY A 311 0.75 25.51 -1.34
CA GLY A 311 -0.48 25.81 -0.63
C GLY A 311 -0.19 26.67 0.60
N ARG A 312 -1.13 27.54 0.97
CA ARG A 312 -1.05 28.33 2.20
C ARG A 312 -2.39 28.32 2.92
N ILE A 313 -2.36 28.00 4.20
CA ILE A 313 -3.48 28.12 5.12
C ILE A 313 -3.17 29.23 6.11
N THR A 314 -4.03 30.23 6.19
CA THR A 314 -3.95 31.29 7.22
C THR A 314 -5.11 31.14 8.18
N ALA A 315 -4.82 31.16 9.48
CA ALA A 315 -5.81 31.10 10.54
C ALA A 315 -5.43 31.98 11.73
N GLU A 316 -6.38 32.15 12.63
CA GLU A 316 -6.22 32.86 13.90
C GLU A 316 -6.65 31.95 15.05
N ILE A 317 -5.83 31.84 16.10
CA ILE A 317 -6.19 31.14 17.33
C ILE A 317 -6.68 32.18 18.33
N SER A 318 -7.96 32.11 18.71
CA SER A 318 -8.55 32.92 19.77
C SER A 318 -8.13 32.38 21.13
N SER A 319 -7.43 33.21 21.91
CA SER A 319 -7.00 32.89 23.29
C SER A 319 -7.47 33.96 24.28
N PRO A 320 -7.53 33.68 25.60
CA PRO A 320 -7.89 34.68 26.61
C PRO A 320 -6.97 35.92 26.65
N ILE A 321 -5.77 35.83 26.07
CA ILE A 321 -4.76 36.90 26.03
C ILE A 321 -4.66 37.60 24.67
N GLY A 322 -5.53 37.24 23.71
CA GLY A 322 -5.58 37.87 22.38
C GLY A 322 -5.63 36.87 21.23
N VAL A 323 -5.50 37.39 20.02
CA VAL A 323 -5.53 36.63 18.77
C VAL A 323 -4.10 36.28 18.34
N ILE A 324 -3.83 34.99 18.19
CA ILE A 324 -2.52 34.47 17.76
C ILE A 324 -2.56 34.16 16.26
N PRO A 325 -1.66 34.76 15.44
CA PRO A 325 -1.58 34.41 14.02
C PRO A 325 -0.99 33.01 13.84
N TYR A 326 -1.63 32.23 12.98
CA TYR A 326 -1.28 30.86 12.65
C TYR A 326 -1.20 30.71 11.13
N THR A 327 -0.15 30.10 10.62
CA THR A 327 0.02 29.87 9.17
C THR A 327 0.61 28.50 8.93
N ILE A 328 0.12 27.78 7.93
CA ILE A 328 0.77 26.57 7.42
C ILE A 328 1.09 26.79 5.95
N ASP A 329 2.38 26.76 5.62
CA ASP A 329 2.87 26.74 4.24
C ASP A 329 3.14 25.31 3.80
N TYR A 330 2.63 24.95 2.63
CA TYR A 330 2.78 23.64 1.98
C TYR A 330 3.56 23.84 0.69
N THR A 331 4.62 23.08 0.45
CA THR A 331 5.40 23.12 -0.81
C THR A 331 5.59 21.71 -1.34
N TYR A 332 5.01 21.42 -2.51
CA TYR A 332 5.18 20.17 -3.23
C TYR A 332 6.41 20.29 -4.16
N LYS A 333 7.37 19.38 -4.02
CA LYS A 333 8.63 19.33 -4.79
C LYS A 333 8.75 18.00 -5.55
#